data_AF-A0A0M0BW13-F1
#
_entry.id   AF-A0A0M0BW13-F1
#
_cell.length_a   1.000
_cell.length_b   1.000
_cell.length_c   1.000
_cell.angle_alpha   90.00
_cell.angle_beta   90.00
_cell.angle_gamma   90.00
#
_symmetry.space_group_name_H-M   'P 1'
#
loop_
_entity.id
_entity.type
_entity.pdbx_description
1 polymer ?
#
loop_
_entity_poly.entity_id
_entity_poly.type
_entity_poly.pdbx_seq_one_letter_code
_entity_poly.pdbx_strand_id
1 'polypeptide(L)'
;MAIIFALMLLISFSQIYYIQAVGQGEWISKYRIENLGSGQLMKEVDFNANIDRDLAPIFAGAEVNVTFSVDIETTASYAKLTLRTNLQHSSIQQGYWELHSMDYPLLDYNPNSQIVEFNQVRGTLELSLYGKIPSTTGSNVPVDYIFVTLYGPSGETLDLIEGSVITAALDEFQTLLEQKEEKLQSMKDSGVDPGFTELYENMLEQAQWEADQGQVESAIRLLNSLEVSNEPVSGIMEALFLPIVGIVGVLAAIFVFLYFRGRGQIQYMLAVVEDQIKDLEGLTLRVSKIDRSIGTRLEGIKDRLKSLVGM
;
A
#
# COMPACT_ATOMS: atom_id res chain seq x y z
N MET A 1 -10.43 -62.78 -21.37
CA MET A 1 -9.72 -62.61 -20.08
C MET A 1 -8.40 -61.88 -20.37
N ALA A 2 -8.15 -60.78 -19.66
CA ALA A 2 -6.84 -60.20 -19.35
C ALA A 2 -6.07 -59.23 -20.28
N ILE A 3 -6.48 -58.90 -21.52
CA ILE A 3 -5.57 -58.07 -22.38
C ILE A 3 -6.13 -56.72 -22.84
N ILE A 4 -7.46 -56.50 -22.89
CA ILE A 4 -8.02 -55.23 -23.40
C ILE A 4 -8.32 -54.23 -22.28
N PHE A 5 -8.33 -54.66 -21.02
CA PHE A 5 -8.47 -53.77 -19.86
C PHE A 5 -7.13 -53.23 -19.32
N ALA A 6 -6.01 -53.57 -19.96
CA ALA A 6 -4.65 -53.19 -19.55
C ALA A 6 -4.08 -51.99 -20.33
N LEU A 7 -4.85 -51.40 -21.26
CA LEU A 7 -4.46 -50.21 -22.02
C LEU A 7 -5.39 -49.06 -21.61
N MET A 8 -4.80 -47.94 -21.15
CA MET A 8 -5.46 -46.68 -20.75
C MET A 8 -5.88 -46.51 -19.28
N LEU A 9 -5.17 -47.14 -18.34
CA LEU A 9 -5.05 -46.61 -16.98
C LEU A 9 -3.60 -46.16 -16.71
N LEU A 10 -2.98 -45.57 -17.73
CA LEU A 10 -1.90 -44.60 -17.56
C LEU A 10 -2.56 -43.32 -17.04
N ILE A 11 -2.89 -43.32 -15.75
CA ILE A 11 -3.07 -42.07 -15.01
C ILE A 11 -1.71 -41.42 -15.09
N SER A 12 -1.58 -40.49 -16.02
CA SER A 12 -0.56 -39.47 -16.02
C SER A 12 -0.66 -38.76 -14.67
N PHE A 13 0.14 -39.21 -13.71
CA PHE A 13 0.64 -38.37 -12.65
C PHE A 13 1.50 -37.30 -13.34
N SER A 14 0.83 -36.32 -13.96
CA SER A 14 1.40 -35.01 -14.12
C SER A 14 1.71 -34.57 -12.71
N GLN A 15 2.98 -34.68 -12.33
CA GLN A 15 3.52 -33.91 -11.22
C GLN A 15 3.06 -32.48 -11.47
N ILE A 16 2.09 -32.03 -10.69
CA ILE A 16 1.75 -30.62 -10.62
C ILE A 16 2.99 -30.02 -9.99
N TYR A 17 3.91 -29.54 -10.83
CA TYR A 17 4.93 -28.62 -10.36
C TYR A 17 4.14 -27.42 -9.86
N TYR A 18 3.98 -27.34 -8.54
CA TYR A 18 3.57 -26.11 -7.90
C TYR A 18 4.67 -25.12 -8.25
N ILE A 19 4.40 -24.27 -9.24
CA ILE A 19 5.14 -23.02 -9.39
C ILE A 19 4.70 -22.23 -8.15
N GLN A 20 5.45 -22.39 -7.06
CA GLN A 20 5.21 -21.61 -5.86
C GLN A 20 5.52 -20.15 -6.20
N ALA A 21 4.65 -19.25 -5.72
CA ALA A 21 4.86 -17.84 -5.91
C ALA A 21 6.10 -17.40 -5.13
N VAL A 22 6.81 -16.39 -5.64
CA VAL A 22 7.87 -15.68 -4.93
C VAL A 22 7.32 -15.19 -3.58
N GLY A 23 8.06 -15.32 -2.48
CA GLY A 23 7.59 -14.92 -1.14
C GLY A 23 7.00 -16.04 -0.29
N GLN A 24 7.07 -17.31 -0.73
CA GLN A 24 6.46 -18.45 -0.01
C GLN A 24 7.46 -19.33 0.78
N GLY A 25 8.65 -18.81 1.05
CA GLY A 25 9.60 -19.46 1.96
C GLY A 25 10.49 -20.52 1.33
N GLU A 26 10.72 -20.47 0.02
CA GLU A 26 11.65 -21.37 -0.67
C GLU A 26 13.10 -21.07 -0.31
N TRP A 27 13.43 -19.79 -0.09
CA TRP A 27 14.79 -19.37 0.29
C TRP A 27 14.79 -18.67 1.64
N ILE A 28 13.87 -17.72 1.87
CA ILE A 28 13.78 -16.98 3.12
C ILE A 28 12.85 -17.75 4.05
N SER A 29 13.41 -18.48 5.02
CA SER A 29 12.62 -19.43 5.83
C SER A 29 11.88 -18.79 7.00
N LYS A 30 12.39 -17.67 7.52
CA LYS A 30 11.75 -16.88 8.58
C LYS A 30 12.20 -15.43 8.53
N TYR A 31 11.33 -14.53 8.95
CA TYR A 31 11.65 -13.13 9.16
C TYR A 31 10.79 -12.47 10.23
N ARG A 32 11.34 -11.43 10.84
CA ARG A 32 10.68 -10.59 11.84
C ARG A 32 10.92 -9.12 11.49
N ILE A 33 9.86 -8.32 11.56
CA ILE A 33 9.92 -6.88 11.33
C ILE A 33 9.62 -6.18 12.64
N GLU A 34 10.57 -5.39 13.12
CA GLU A 34 10.49 -4.65 14.39
C GLU A 34 10.65 -3.15 14.12
N ASN A 35 9.99 -2.33 14.91
CA ASN A 35 10.27 -0.90 14.95
C ASN A 35 11.62 -0.67 15.64
N LEU A 36 12.56 -0.04 14.94
CA LEU A 36 13.93 0.15 15.44
C LEU A 36 14.01 1.07 16.66
N GLY A 37 13.10 2.06 16.76
CA GLY A 37 13.09 3.01 17.87
C GLY A 37 12.45 2.47 19.15
N SER A 38 11.36 1.70 19.03
CA SER A 38 10.61 1.17 20.18
C SER A 38 10.91 -0.29 20.52
N GLY A 39 11.51 -1.05 19.60
CA GLY A 39 11.67 -2.50 19.71
C GLY A 39 10.36 -3.29 19.58
N GLN A 40 9.26 -2.63 19.17
CA GLN A 40 7.97 -3.30 19.00
C GLN A 40 8.01 -4.24 17.80
N LEU A 41 7.64 -5.50 18.02
CA LEU A 41 7.45 -6.47 16.95
C LEU A 41 6.16 -6.16 16.17
N MET A 42 6.29 -5.97 14.85
CA MET A 42 5.19 -5.59 13.95
C MET A 42 4.72 -6.76 13.09
N LYS A 43 5.64 -7.58 12.57
CA LYS A 43 5.33 -8.78 11.80
C LYS A 43 6.28 -9.92 12.12
N GLU A 44 5.77 -11.14 12.14
CA GLU A 44 6.53 -12.37 12.32
C GLU A 44 6.05 -13.43 11.33
N VAL A 45 6.98 -13.98 10.56
CA VAL A 45 6.73 -15.09 9.64
C VAL A 45 7.78 -16.17 9.83
N ASP A 46 7.33 -17.41 9.96
CA ASP A 46 8.15 -18.62 9.97
C ASP A 46 7.43 -19.69 9.15
N PHE A 47 7.95 -19.96 7.95
CA PHE A 47 7.33 -20.89 7.01
C PHE A 47 7.44 -22.34 7.49
N ASN A 48 8.48 -22.68 8.24
CA ASN A 48 8.68 -24.02 8.79
C ASN A 48 7.72 -24.31 9.95
N ALA A 49 7.45 -23.30 10.78
CA ALA A 49 6.50 -23.39 11.89
C ALA A 49 5.05 -23.05 11.47
N ASN A 50 4.82 -22.69 10.21
CA ASN A 50 3.54 -22.21 9.67
C ASN A 50 2.98 -21.03 10.49
N ILE A 51 3.83 -20.06 10.78
CA ILE A 51 3.50 -18.82 11.47
C ILE A 51 3.49 -17.69 10.45
N ASP A 52 2.38 -16.96 10.39
CA ASP A 52 2.29 -15.65 9.74
C ASP A 52 1.38 -14.78 10.61
N ARG A 53 1.96 -13.73 11.21
CA ARG A 53 1.29 -12.88 12.19
C ARG A 53 1.64 -11.42 11.95
N ASP A 54 0.61 -10.63 11.71
CA ASP A 54 0.66 -9.18 11.83
C ASP A 54 0.27 -8.81 13.28
N LEU A 55 1.22 -8.20 13.99
CA LEU A 55 1.12 -7.92 15.43
C LEU A 55 0.95 -6.43 15.73
N ALA A 56 1.44 -5.57 14.83
CA ALA A 56 1.25 -4.14 14.89
C ALA A 56 1.34 -3.53 13.49
N PRO A 57 0.70 -2.38 13.25
CA PRO A 57 0.77 -1.69 11.96
C PRO A 57 2.20 -1.25 11.65
N ILE A 58 2.57 -1.35 10.37
CA ILE A 58 3.84 -0.83 9.87
C ILE A 58 3.57 0.53 9.22
N PHE A 59 4.18 1.58 9.75
CA PHE A 59 3.93 2.94 9.28
C PHE A 59 4.93 3.43 8.23
N ALA A 60 4.44 4.19 7.27
CA ALA A 60 5.28 4.98 6.39
C ALA A 60 6.18 5.93 7.20
N GLY A 61 7.46 6.04 6.84
CA GLY A 61 8.42 6.83 7.61
C GLY A 61 9.00 6.13 8.84
N ALA A 62 8.52 4.94 9.21
CA ALA A 62 9.06 4.19 10.33
C ALA A 62 10.50 3.73 10.06
N GLU A 63 11.30 3.75 11.12
CA GLU A 63 12.63 3.13 11.17
C GLU A 63 12.43 1.66 11.58
N VAL A 64 12.92 0.72 10.78
CA VAL A 64 12.66 -0.72 10.94
C VAL A 64 13.94 -1.53 11.07
N ASN A 65 13.84 -2.62 11.82
CA ASN A 65 14.78 -3.74 11.83
C ASN A 65 14.08 -4.96 11.25
N VAL A 66 14.57 -5.47 10.13
CA VAL A 66 14.11 -6.71 9.50
C VAL A 66 15.16 -7.77 9.72
N THR A 67 14.89 -8.72 10.61
CA THR A 67 15.79 -9.85 10.89
C THR A 67 15.26 -11.09 10.19
N PHE A 68 16.10 -11.75 9.39
CA PHE A 68 15.65 -12.86 8.54
C PHE A 68 16.75 -13.91 8.35
N SER A 69 16.32 -15.11 7.97
CA SER A 69 17.19 -16.24 7.65
C SER A 69 16.97 -16.68 6.21
N VAL A 70 18.06 -16.85 5.48
CA VAL A 70 18.08 -17.45 4.14
C VAL A 70 18.65 -18.85 4.26
N ASP A 71 17.84 -19.85 3.94
CA ASP A 71 18.24 -21.25 3.92
C ASP A 71 18.68 -21.64 2.50
N ILE A 72 19.92 -22.11 2.41
CA ILE A 72 20.55 -22.45 1.12
C ILE A 72 20.77 -23.95 1.12
N GLU A 73 19.93 -24.67 0.38
CA GLU A 73 19.90 -26.14 0.41
C GLU A 73 21.08 -26.79 -0.31
N THR A 74 21.68 -26.10 -1.29
CA THR A 74 22.73 -26.65 -2.15
C THR A 74 23.88 -25.68 -2.34
N THR A 75 25.10 -26.21 -2.46
CA THR A 75 26.28 -25.42 -2.84
C THR A 75 26.44 -25.41 -4.36
N ALA A 76 26.56 -24.22 -4.94
CA ALA A 76 26.89 -24.02 -6.35
C ALA A 76 28.00 -22.96 -6.48
N SER A 77 29.22 -23.41 -6.77
CA SER A 77 30.42 -22.56 -6.76
C SER A 77 30.45 -21.44 -7.81
N TYR A 78 29.57 -21.49 -8.80
CA TYR A 78 29.42 -20.48 -9.86
C TYR A 78 28.21 -19.55 -9.65
N ALA A 79 27.34 -19.87 -8.68
CA ALA A 79 26.12 -19.13 -8.44
C ALA A 79 26.36 -18.06 -7.37
N LYS A 80 26.04 -16.82 -7.75
CA LYS A 80 26.04 -15.67 -6.85
C LYS A 80 24.61 -15.25 -6.59
N LEU A 81 24.29 -15.01 -5.34
CA LEU A 81 23.00 -14.53 -4.90
C LEU A 81 23.16 -13.10 -4.39
N THR A 82 22.10 -12.31 -4.58
CA THR A 82 22.13 -10.88 -4.28
C THR A 82 20.91 -10.51 -3.45
N LEU A 83 21.13 -10.01 -2.23
CA LEU A 83 20.10 -9.36 -1.43
C LEU A 83 20.11 -7.87 -1.71
N ARG A 84 18.93 -7.29 -1.88
CA ARG A 84 18.75 -5.85 -2.11
C ARG A 84 17.62 -5.30 -1.25
N THR A 85 17.79 -4.07 -0.78
CA THR A 85 16.75 -3.31 -0.11
C THR A 85 16.37 -2.04 -0.86
N ASN A 86 15.11 -1.61 -0.70
CA ASN A 86 14.59 -0.32 -1.16
C ASN A 86 14.42 0.69 -0.01
N LEU A 87 14.80 0.32 1.21
CA LEU A 87 14.74 1.21 2.37
C LEU A 87 15.70 2.39 2.17
N GLN A 88 15.30 3.53 2.74
CA GLN A 88 16.19 4.66 2.92
C GLN A 88 17.14 4.39 4.09
N HIS A 89 18.27 5.08 4.11
CA HIS A 89 19.23 4.94 5.21
C HIS A 89 18.58 5.31 6.55
N SER A 90 18.81 4.49 7.58
CA SER A 90 18.29 4.77 8.91
C SER A 90 18.94 6.00 9.52
N SER A 91 18.18 6.75 10.32
CA SER A 91 18.72 7.82 11.16
C SER A 91 19.22 7.33 12.52
N ILE A 92 18.88 6.10 12.91
CA ILE A 92 19.21 5.50 14.22
C ILE A 92 20.44 4.60 14.12
N GLN A 93 20.47 3.72 13.13
CA GLN A 93 21.56 2.75 12.93
C GLN A 93 22.50 3.18 11.80
N GLN A 94 23.80 2.90 11.96
CA GLN A 94 24.79 3.12 10.91
C GLN A 94 24.85 1.89 9.99
N GLY A 95 24.60 2.10 8.70
CA GLY A 95 24.54 1.04 7.70
C GLY A 95 23.17 0.37 7.59
N TYR A 96 23.00 -0.39 6.51
CA TYR A 96 21.83 -1.21 6.22
C TYR A 96 21.95 -2.61 6.81
N TRP A 97 23.11 -3.26 6.76
CA TRP A 97 23.20 -4.70 7.06
C TRP A 97 24.04 -4.99 8.30
N GLU A 98 23.59 -5.96 9.08
CA GLU A 98 24.35 -6.62 10.14
C GLU A 98 24.29 -8.13 9.95
N LEU A 99 25.47 -8.75 9.86
CA LEU A 99 25.62 -10.19 9.69
C LEU A 99 25.67 -10.85 11.07
N HIS A 100 24.74 -11.78 11.33
CA HIS A 100 24.71 -12.56 12.58
C HIS A 100 25.42 -13.91 12.43
N SER A 101 25.36 -14.51 11.24
CA SER A 101 26.08 -15.74 10.94
C SER A 101 27.57 -15.44 10.73
N MET A 102 28.37 -15.51 11.80
CA MET A 102 29.78 -15.08 11.84
C MET A 102 30.67 -15.70 10.74
N ASP A 103 30.30 -16.85 10.18
CA ASP A 103 31.15 -17.62 9.25
C ASP A 103 30.60 -17.72 7.81
N TYR A 104 29.47 -17.07 7.48
CA TYR A 104 28.93 -17.18 6.12
C TYR A 104 29.72 -16.31 5.12
N PRO A 105 30.23 -16.85 3.99
CA PRO A 105 31.14 -16.13 3.11
C PRO A 105 30.41 -15.12 2.21
N LEU A 106 30.35 -13.86 2.68
CA LEU A 106 29.89 -12.73 1.89
C LEU A 106 30.97 -12.20 0.94
N LEU A 107 30.56 -11.65 -0.20
CA LEU A 107 31.42 -11.05 -1.22
C LEU A 107 31.46 -9.53 -1.03
N ASP A 108 32.66 -8.97 -0.91
CA ASP A 108 32.91 -7.51 -0.83
C ASP A 108 31.96 -6.78 0.14
N TYR A 109 31.72 -7.41 1.30
CA TYR A 109 30.69 -6.97 2.25
C TYR A 109 30.89 -5.51 2.67
N ASN A 110 29.89 -4.70 2.36
CA ASN A 110 29.81 -3.31 2.77
C ASN A 110 28.46 -3.08 3.47
N PRO A 111 28.41 -2.93 4.80
CA PRO A 111 27.17 -2.75 5.53
C PRO A 111 26.42 -1.46 5.11
N ASN A 112 27.09 -0.48 4.48
CA ASN A 112 26.47 0.76 4.02
C ASN A 112 25.92 0.68 2.59
N SER A 113 26.14 -0.43 1.88
CA SER A 113 25.55 -0.68 0.56
C SER A 113 24.11 -1.14 0.71
N GLN A 114 23.21 -0.76 -0.21
CA GLN A 114 21.85 -1.35 -0.27
C GLN A 114 21.83 -2.79 -0.81
N ILE A 115 23.01 -3.32 -1.16
CA ILE A 115 23.20 -4.61 -1.80
C ILE A 115 24.21 -5.43 -1.00
N VAL A 116 23.88 -6.71 -0.77
CA VAL A 116 24.79 -7.74 -0.25
C VAL A 116 24.86 -8.89 -1.25
N GLU A 117 26.07 -9.26 -1.64
CA GLU A 117 26.33 -10.39 -2.53
C GLU A 117 27.00 -11.53 -1.76
N PHE A 118 26.66 -12.77 -2.10
CA PHE A 118 27.27 -13.96 -1.51
C PHE A 118 27.24 -15.13 -2.47
N ASN A 119 28.17 -16.08 -2.26
CA ASN A 119 28.16 -17.31 -3.03
C ASN A 119 27.08 -18.25 -2.50
N GLN A 120 26.44 -19.01 -3.40
CA GLN A 120 25.50 -20.04 -2.98
C GLN A 120 26.25 -21.22 -2.34
N VAL A 121 26.40 -21.18 -1.01
CA VAL A 121 27.02 -22.23 -0.20
C VAL A 121 25.98 -22.82 0.73
N ARG A 122 25.86 -24.16 0.77
CA ARG A 122 24.92 -24.84 1.66
C ARG A 122 25.08 -24.36 3.10
N GLY A 123 23.99 -23.92 3.72
CA GLY A 123 23.95 -23.41 5.08
C GLY A 123 22.82 -22.41 5.27
N THR A 124 22.80 -21.78 6.44
CA THR A 124 21.84 -20.72 6.78
C THR A 124 22.59 -19.41 6.95
N LEU A 125 22.11 -18.38 6.26
CA LEU A 125 22.62 -17.02 6.34
C LEU A 125 21.62 -16.19 7.16
N GLU A 126 22.07 -15.63 8.29
CA GLU A 126 21.22 -14.80 9.16
C GLU A 126 21.70 -13.35 9.13
N LEU A 127 20.80 -12.42 8.76
CA LEU A 127 21.07 -10.99 8.74
C LEU A 127 19.97 -10.18 9.41
N SER A 128 20.34 -9.00 9.88
CA SER A 128 19.44 -7.90 10.13
C SER A 128 19.64 -6.81 9.08
N LEU A 129 18.52 -6.29 8.58
CA LEU A 129 18.44 -5.11 7.74
C LEU A 129 17.84 -3.96 8.56
N TYR A 130 18.54 -2.83 8.57
CA TYR A 130 18.11 -1.58 9.16
C TYR A 130 17.81 -0.55 8.08
N GLY A 131 16.75 0.20 8.25
CA GLY A 131 16.44 1.27 7.33
C GLY A 131 15.13 1.97 7.65
N LYS A 132 14.86 3.02 6.88
CA LYS A 132 13.66 3.82 6.99
C LYS A 132 12.75 3.58 5.81
N ILE A 133 11.47 3.31 6.09
CA ILE A 133 10.44 3.24 5.07
C ILE A 133 10.22 4.68 4.54
N PRO A 134 10.19 4.92 3.21
CA PRO A 134 9.87 6.24 2.69
C PRO A 134 8.54 6.76 3.24
N SER A 135 8.50 8.03 3.66
CA SER A 135 7.27 8.64 4.23
C SER A 135 6.13 8.80 3.22
N THR A 136 6.42 8.64 1.93
CA THR A 136 5.44 8.70 0.84
C THR A 136 4.83 7.34 0.49
N THR A 137 5.26 6.27 1.15
CA THR A 137 4.67 4.93 0.97
C THR A 137 3.26 4.90 1.57
N GLY A 138 2.29 4.31 0.88
CA GLY A 138 0.96 4.09 1.43
C GLY A 138 0.15 5.35 1.76
N SER A 139 0.47 6.51 1.16
CA SER A 139 -0.10 7.81 1.54
C SER A 139 -1.63 7.86 1.58
N ASN A 140 -2.30 7.05 0.76
CA ASN A 140 -3.75 7.09 0.58
C ASN A 140 -4.44 5.75 0.83
N VAL A 141 -3.74 4.64 0.65
CA VAL A 141 -4.24 3.26 0.79
C VAL A 141 -3.09 2.38 1.31
N PRO A 142 -3.39 1.26 1.99
CA PRO A 142 -2.37 0.26 2.31
C PRO A 142 -1.62 -0.18 1.07
N VAL A 143 -0.30 -0.36 1.20
CA VAL A 143 0.56 -0.84 0.12
C VAL A 143 1.47 -1.93 0.66
N ASP A 144 1.53 -3.06 -0.04
CA ASP A 144 2.52 -4.10 0.22
C ASP A 144 3.90 -3.59 -0.18
N TYR A 145 4.72 -3.29 0.82
CA TYR A 145 6.05 -2.74 0.63
C TYR A 145 7.11 -3.83 0.73
N ILE A 146 7.99 -3.90 -0.27
CA ILE A 146 9.08 -4.89 -0.32
C ILE A 146 10.31 -4.34 0.43
N PHE A 147 10.64 -4.97 1.56
CA PHE A 147 11.79 -4.63 2.40
C PHE A 147 13.09 -5.21 1.86
N VAL A 148 13.05 -6.48 1.46
CA VAL A 148 14.18 -7.26 0.97
C VAL A 148 13.76 -8.01 -0.28
N THR A 149 14.64 -8.07 -1.27
CA THR A 149 14.50 -8.95 -2.42
C THR A 149 15.76 -9.80 -2.55
N LEU A 150 15.59 -11.11 -2.70
CA LEU A 150 16.65 -12.05 -3.03
C LEU A 150 16.62 -12.31 -4.54
N TYR A 151 17.75 -12.06 -5.19
CA TYR A 151 17.95 -12.32 -6.60
C TYR A 151 18.89 -13.50 -6.83
N GLY A 152 18.58 -14.28 -7.85
CA GLY A 152 19.43 -15.36 -8.35
C GLY A 152 20.52 -14.87 -9.31
N PRO A 153 21.39 -15.78 -9.77
CA PRO A 153 22.56 -15.43 -10.58
C PRO A 153 22.23 -14.80 -11.93
N SER A 154 21.01 -15.00 -12.45
CA SER A 154 20.56 -14.43 -13.73
C SER A 154 19.73 -13.16 -13.54
N GLY A 155 19.58 -12.67 -12.30
CA GLY A 155 18.78 -11.50 -11.95
C GLY A 155 17.29 -11.78 -11.77
N GLU A 156 16.87 -13.05 -11.80
CA GLU A 156 15.53 -13.47 -11.42
C GLU A 156 15.28 -13.23 -9.93
N THR A 157 14.05 -12.87 -9.56
CA THR A 157 13.66 -12.80 -8.15
C THR A 157 13.39 -14.21 -7.65
N LEU A 158 14.13 -14.63 -6.63
CA LEU A 158 13.97 -15.92 -5.98
C LEU A 158 13.00 -15.80 -4.80
N ASP A 159 13.12 -14.73 -4.02
CA ASP A 159 12.28 -14.54 -2.83
C ASP A 159 12.20 -13.06 -2.43
N LEU A 160 11.22 -12.73 -1.59
CA LEU A 160 11.04 -11.36 -1.07
C LEU A 160 10.48 -11.35 0.35
N ILE A 161 10.76 -10.26 1.06
CA ILE A 161 10.12 -9.92 2.33
C ILE A 161 9.26 -8.70 2.10
N GLU A 162 7.97 -8.83 2.32
CA GLU A 162 6.99 -7.75 2.20
C GLU A 162 6.12 -7.61 3.44
N GLY A 163 5.46 -6.46 3.55
CA GLY A 163 4.50 -6.18 4.61
C GLY A 163 3.65 -4.99 4.24
N SER A 164 2.41 -5.00 4.74
CA SER A 164 1.44 -3.94 4.51
C SER A 164 1.85 -2.69 5.27
N VAL A 165 2.16 -1.63 4.52
CA VAL A 165 2.51 -0.31 5.05
C VAL A 165 1.32 0.62 4.94
N ILE A 166 0.98 1.26 6.06
CA ILE A 166 -0.11 2.22 6.17
C ILE A 166 0.39 3.57 6.69
N THR A 167 -0.46 4.59 6.65
CA THR A 167 -0.21 5.87 7.34
C THR A 167 -0.90 5.91 8.69
N ALA A 168 -0.41 6.77 9.59
CA ALA A 168 -1.07 7.00 10.88
C ALA A 168 -2.52 7.51 10.71
N ALA A 169 -2.79 8.30 9.66
CA ALA A 169 -4.15 8.73 9.36
C ALA A 169 -5.06 7.56 8.94
N LEU A 170 -4.53 6.61 8.17
CA LEU A 170 -5.31 5.44 7.76
C LEU A 170 -5.61 4.52 8.94
N ASP A 171 -4.67 4.37 9.87
CA ASP A 171 -4.85 3.64 11.13
C ASP A 171 -5.89 4.31 12.05
N GLU A 172 -5.83 5.64 12.18
CA GLU A 172 -6.84 6.43 12.88
C GLU A 172 -8.22 6.24 12.25
N PHE A 173 -8.31 6.30 10.93
CA PHE A 173 -9.55 6.07 10.20
C PHE A 173 -10.13 4.67 10.47
N GLN A 174 -9.31 3.62 10.36
CA GLN A 174 -9.75 2.24 10.61
C GLN A 174 -10.25 2.05 12.04
N THR A 175 -9.52 2.59 13.02
CA THR A 175 -9.91 2.56 14.43
C THR A 175 -11.24 3.29 14.66
N LEU A 176 -11.42 4.47 14.06
CA LEU A 176 -12.67 5.21 14.16
C LEU A 176 -13.81 4.46 13.48
N LEU A 177 -13.60 3.89 12.30
CA LEU A 177 -14.63 3.15 11.57
C LEU A 177 -15.15 1.98 12.42
N GLU A 178 -14.24 1.16 12.97
CA GLU A 178 -14.60 0.02 13.84
C GLU A 178 -15.42 0.48 15.07
N GLN A 179 -14.97 1.53 15.76
CA GLN A 179 -15.71 2.09 16.89
C GLN A 179 -17.12 2.56 16.52
N LYS A 180 -17.30 3.16 15.34
CA LYS A 180 -18.60 3.66 14.89
C LYS A 180 -19.49 2.52 14.39
N GLU A 181 -18.93 1.48 13.77
CA GLU A 181 -19.65 0.25 13.40
C GLU A 181 -20.18 -0.49 14.63
N GLU A 182 -19.35 -0.66 15.66
CA GLU A 182 -19.79 -1.23 16.95
C GLU A 182 -20.90 -0.39 17.57
N LYS A 183 -20.79 0.93 17.49
CA LYS A 183 -21.81 1.84 18.00
C LYS A 183 -23.13 1.73 17.23
N LEU A 184 -23.08 1.63 15.90
CA LEU A 184 -24.24 1.39 15.05
C LEU A 184 -24.94 0.08 15.43
N GLN A 185 -24.16 -0.99 15.65
CA GLN A 185 -24.71 -2.27 16.08
C GLN A 185 -25.43 -2.14 17.44
N SER A 186 -24.80 -1.45 18.41
CA SER A 186 -25.43 -1.15 19.69
C SER A 186 -26.72 -0.32 19.57
N MET A 187 -26.80 0.62 18.61
CA MET A 187 -28.00 1.42 18.35
C MET A 187 -29.12 0.57 17.72
N LYS A 188 -28.78 -0.32 16.79
CA LYS A 188 -29.71 -1.30 16.20
C LYS A 188 -30.27 -2.22 17.29
N ASP A 189 -29.43 -2.68 18.22
CA ASP A 189 -29.83 -3.57 19.31
C ASP A 189 -30.68 -2.88 20.40
N SER A 190 -30.48 -1.58 20.61
CA SER A 190 -31.19 -0.79 21.64
C SER A 190 -32.51 -0.17 21.18
N GLY A 191 -32.91 -0.40 19.91
CA GLY A 191 -34.19 0.07 19.36
C GLY A 191 -34.22 1.58 19.11
N VAL A 192 -33.07 2.15 18.75
CA VAL A 192 -32.97 3.53 18.21
C VAL A 192 -33.79 3.64 16.93
N ASP A 193 -34.25 4.85 16.62
CA ASP A 193 -35.05 5.11 15.42
C ASP A 193 -34.38 4.55 14.13
N PRO A 194 -35.10 3.76 13.31
CA PRO A 194 -34.52 3.17 12.10
C PRO A 194 -33.97 4.20 11.11
N GLY A 195 -34.61 5.36 10.98
CA GLY A 195 -34.16 6.42 10.08
C GLY A 195 -32.86 7.06 10.55
N PHE A 196 -32.65 7.15 11.88
CA PHE A 196 -31.37 7.56 12.44
C PHE A 196 -30.28 6.51 12.19
N THR A 197 -30.57 5.22 12.38
CA THR A 197 -29.60 4.15 12.10
C THR A 197 -29.24 4.04 10.61
N GLU A 198 -30.19 4.27 9.70
CA GLU A 198 -29.96 4.29 8.26
C GLU A 198 -29.09 5.49 7.84
N LEU A 199 -29.34 6.68 8.40
CA LEU A 199 -28.47 7.84 8.17
C LEU A 199 -27.04 7.56 8.65
N TYR A 200 -26.90 6.96 9.82
CA TYR A 200 -25.61 6.61 10.40
C TYR A 200 -24.85 5.62 9.52
N GLU A 201 -25.51 4.55 9.06
CA GLU A 201 -24.96 3.55 8.15
C GLU A 201 -24.50 4.17 6.82
N ASN A 202 -25.32 5.00 6.19
CA ASN A 202 -24.95 5.73 4.96
C ASN A 202 -23.71 6.63 5.16
N MET A 203 -23.54 7.21 6.35
CA MET A 203 -22.37 8.03 6.66
C MET A 203 -21.11 7.17 6.86
N LEU A 204 -21.21 5.97 7.44
CA LEU A 204 -20.09 5.02 7.49
C LEU A 204 -19.67 4.58 6.08
N GLU A 205 -20.64 4.20 5.25
CA GLU A 205 -20.38 3.81 3.85
C GLU A 205 -19.70 4.93 3.05
N GLN A 206 -20.18 6.17 3.21
CA GLN A 206 -19.59 7.33 2.55
C GLN A 206 -18.16 7.60 3.05
N ALA A 207 -17.90 7.49 4.35
CA ALA A 207 -16.56 7.66 4.91
C ALA A 207 -15.61 6.59 4.35
N GLN A 208 -16.05 5.34 4.28
CA GLN A 208 -15.26 4.25 3.69
C GLN A 208 -14.97 4.50 2.21
N TRP A 209 -15.97 4.92 1.43
CA TRP A 209 -15.76 5.29 0.04
C TRP A 209 -14.74 6.42 -0.12
N GLU A 210 -14.79 7.46 0.72
CA GLU A 210 -13.79 8.54 0.69
C GLU A 210 -12.38 8.04 1.03
N ALA A 211 -12.25 7.17 2.03
CA ALA A 211 -10.97 6.55 2.38
C ALA A 211 -10.41 5.71 1.22
N ASP A 212 -11.24 4.92 0.54
CA ASP A 212 -10.84 4.13 -0.63
C ASP A 212 -10.40 4.99 -1.83
N GLN A 213 -10.93 6.23 -1.94
CA GLN A 213 -10.47 7.22 -2.91
C GLN A 213 -9.20 7.97 -2.46
N GLY A 214 -8.61 7.59 -1.33
CA GLY A 214 -7.44 8.24 -0.76
C GLY A 214 -7.72 9.55 -0.01
N GLN A 215 -8.99 9.85 0.27
CA GLN A 215 -9.41 11.05 1.00
C GLN A 215 -9.57 10.76 2.50
N VAL A 216 -8.56 10.11 3.09
CA VAL A 216 -8.58 9.61 4.48
C VAL A 216 -8.92 10.71 5.50
N GLU A 217 -8.36 11.91 5.37
CA GLU A 217 -8.69 13.02 6.27
C GLU A 217 -10.16 13.46 6.18
N SER A 218 -10.77 13.35 4.99
CA SER A 218 -12.17 13.68 4.78
C SER A 218 -13.07 12.62 5.42
N ALA A 219 -12.72 11.35 5.22
CA ALA A 219 -13.36 10.23 5.87
C ALA A 219 -13.33 10.34 7.41
N ILE A 220 -12.18 10.66 8.00
CA ILE A 220 -12.04 10.90 9.46
C ILE A 220 -12.96 12.02 9.93
N ARG A 221 -13.01 13.16 9.22
CA ARG A 221 -13.92 14.27 9.57
C ARG A 221 -15.39 13.85 9.52
N LEU A 222 -15.75 13.00 8.55
CA LEU A 222 -17.10 12.48 8.39
C LEU A 222 -17.46 11.57 9.58
N LEU A 223 -16.58 10.63 9.95
CA LEU A 223 -16.76 9.76 11.12
C LEU A 223 -16.85 10.55 12.44
N ASN A 224 -16.00 11.56 12.62
CA ASN A 224 -16.03 12.40 13.82
C ASN A 224 -17.30 13.26 13.91
N SER A 225 -17.95 13.57 12.79
CA SER A 225 -19.24 14.29 12.79
C SER A 225 -20.41 13.45 13.34
N LEU A 226 -20.25 12.13 13.44
CA LEU A 226 -21.24 11.20 14.00
C LEU A 226 -21.27 11.19 15.54
N GLU A 227 -20.38 11.92 16.22
CA GLU A 227 -20.42 12.08 17.69
C GLU A 227 -21.57 13.00 18.14
N VAL A 228 -22.79 12.51 17.99
CA VAL A 228 -23.98 13.21 18.48
C VAL A 228 -24.22 12.82 19.94
N SER A 229 -24.08 13.78 20.85
CA SER A 229 -24.12 13.57 22.30
C SER A 229 -25.48 13.15 22.88
N ASN A 230 -26.51 13.00 22.06
CA ASN A 230 -27.85 12.58 22.46
C ASN A 230 -28.49 11.72 21.36
N GLU A 231 -28.54 10.41 21.56
CA GLU A 231 -29.23 9.46 20.68
C GLU A 231 -30.75 9.61 20.83
N PRO A 232 -31.51 9.78 19.74
CA PRO A 232 -32.96 9.91 19.82
C PRO A 232 -33.61 8.56 20.14
N VAL A 233 -34.12 8.41 21.36
CA VAL A 233 -34.91 7.25 21.78
C VAL A 233 -36.28 7.29 21.11
N SER A 234 -36.72 6.15 20.57
CA SER A 234 -37.91 5.96 19.72
C SER A 234 -39.29 6.32 20.33
N GLY A 235 -39.33 6.96 21.52
CA GLY A 235 -40.56 7.17 22.29
C GLY A 235 -41.09 8.60 22.42
N ILE A 236 -40.43 9.64 21.91
CA ILE A 236 -40.84 11.06 22.12
C ILE A 236 -40.89 11.85 20.80
N MET A 237 -41.43 11.23 19.75
CA MET A 237 -41.74 11.92 18.50
C MET A 237 -42.98 12.80 18.67
N GLU A 238 -42.79 14.05 19.09
CA GLU A 238 -43.62 15.19 18.64
C GLU A 238 -43.07 16.53 19.19
N ALA A 239 -42.36 16.53 20.32
CA ALA A 239 -41.86 17.77 20.95
C ALA A 239 -40.43 18.19 20.56
N LEU A 240 -39.64 17.31 19.92
CA LEU A 240 -38.21 17.52 19.60
C LEU A 240 -37.93 17.79 18.10
N PHE A 241 -38.96 17.94 17.26
CA PHE A 241 -38.78 18.16 15.81
C PHE A 241 -38.07 19.48 15.46
N LEU A 242 -38.04 20.47 16.35
CA LEU A 242 -37.38 21.76 16.10
C LEU A 242 -35.84 21.73 16.21
N PRO A 243 -35.21 21.13 17.25
CA PRO A 243 -33.75 21.02 17.30
C PRO A 243 -33.17 20.04 16.26
N ILE A 244 -33.87 18.95 15.92
CA ILE A 244 -33.35 17.94 14.96
C ILE A 244 -33.33 18.47 13.53
N VAL A 245 -34.35 19.23 13.11
CA VAL A 245 -34.31 19.97 11.83
C VAL A 245 -33.18 21.00 11.81
N GLY A 246 -32.82 21.56 12.96
CA GLY A 246 -31.64 22.42 13.10
C GLY A 246 -30.33 21.68 12.81
N ILE A 247 -30.15 20.48 13.38
CA ILE A 247 -28.96 19.65 13.16
C ILE A 247 -28.88 19.16 11.70
N VAL A 248 -30.00 18.67 11.15
CA VAL A 248 -30.07 18.28 9.72
C VAL A 248 -29.83 19.47 8.81
N GLY A 249 -30.32 20.66 9.16
CA GLY A 249 -30.04 21.91 8.44
C GLY A 249 -28.56 22.29 8.47
N VAL A 250 -27.88 22.12 9.60
CA VAL A 250 -26.43 22.35 9.73
C VAL A 250 -25.64 21.31 8.93
N LEU A 251 -25.99 20.03 9.02
CA LEU A 251 -25.36 18.96 8.25
C LEU A 251 -25.56 19.16 6.74
N ALA A 252 -26.78 19.49 6.30
CA ALA A 252 -27.05 19.83 4.91
C ALA A 252 -26.25 21.06 4.45
N ALA A 253 -26.08 22.08 5.31
CA ALA A 253 -25.25 23.24 4.99
C ALA A 253 -23.76 22.87 4.88
N ILE A 254 -23.26 21.96 5.72
CA ILE A 254 -21.90 21.41 5.64
C ILE A 254 -21.74 20.59 4.35
N PHE A 255 -22.70 19.74 4.01
CA PHE A 255 -22.71 18.98 2.76
C PHE A 255 -22.72 19.88 1.53
N VAL A 256 -23.55 20.92 1.51
CA VAL A 256 -23.59 21.92 0.43
C VAL A 256 -22.26 22.67 0.36
N PHE A 257 -21.68 23.07 1.49
CA PHE A 257 -20.39 23.73 1.56
C PHE A 257 -19.25 22.83 1.05
N LEU A 258 -19.21 21.57 1.47
CA LEU A 258 -18.22 20.58 1.01
C LEU A 258 -18.40 20.27 -0.48
N TYR A 259 -19.65 20.15 -0.96
CA TYR A 259 -19.95 19.96 -2.38
C TYR A 259 -19.48 21.15 -3.24
N PHE A 260 -19.71 22.38 -2.77
CA PHE A 260 -19.18 23.58 -3.42
C PHE A 260 -17.66 23.70 -3.32
N ARG A 261 -17.05 23.27 -2.21
CA ARG A 261 -15.59 23.26 -2.03
C ARG A 261 -14.91 22.23 -2.95
N GLY A 262 -15.50 21.04 -3.08
CA GLY A 262 -15.04 19.97 -3.97
C GLY A 262 -15.16 20.34 -5.46
N ARG A 263 -16.27 20.97 -5.87
CA ARG A 263 -16.40 21.52 -7.23
C ARG A 263 -15.57 22.77 -7.49
N GLY A 264 -15.35 23.60 -6.46
CA GLY A 264 -14.58 24.83 -6.56
C GLY A 264 -13.14 24.59 -6.98
N GLN A 265 -12.48 23.55 -6.44
CA GLN A 265 -11.11 23.21 -6.84
C GLN A 265 -11.01 22.72 -8.29
N ILE A 266 -12.02 22.01 -8.79
CA ILE A 266 -12.08 21.53 -10.17
C ILE A 266 -12.27 22.68 -11.15
N GLN A 267 -13.08 23.70 -10.80
CA GLN A 267 -13.22 24.91 -11.63
C GLN A 267 -12.00 25.83 -11.56
N TYR A 268 -11.26 25.87 -10.46
CA TYR A 268 -9.98 26.60 -10.42
C TYR A 268 -8.90 25.91 -11.25
N MET A 269 -8.84 24.57 -11.29
CA MET A 269 -7.96 23.87 -12.22
C MET A 269 -8.37 24.04 -13.68
N LEU A 270 -9.67 24.04 -13.99
CA LEU A 270 -10.16 24.31 -15.36
C LEU A 270 -9.94 25.76 -15.77
N ALA A 271 -10.14 26.74 -14.88
CA ALA A 271 -9.88 28.16 -15.17
C ALA A 271 -8.38 28.46 -15.32
N VAL A 272 -7.51 27.79 -14.56
CA VAL A 272 -6.05 27.92 -14.71
C VAL A 272 -5.54 27.20 -15.96
N VAL A 273 -6.13 26.07 -16.35
CA VAL A 273 -5.84 25.41 -17.64
C VAL A 273 -6.38 26.23 -18.81
N GLU A 274 -7.53 26.89 -18.68
CA GLU A 274 -8.10 27.76 -19.71
C GLU A 274 -7.33 29.08 -19.85
N ASP A 275 -6.88 29.70 -18.75
CA ASP A 275 -5.97 30.87 -18.82
C ASP A 275 -4.56 30.48 -19.31
N GLN A 276 -4.04 29.28 -19.01
CA GLN A 276 -2.76 28.83 -19.58
C GLN A 276 -2.85 28.38 -21.05
N ILE A 277 -4.01 27.92 -21.52
CA ILE A 277 -4.27 27.71 -22.96
C ILE A 277 -4.41 29.07 -23.66
N LYS A 278 -5.03 30.07 -23.04
CA LYS A 278 -5.21 31.41 -23.60
C LYS A 278 -3.92 32.24 -23.61
N ASP A 279 -3.04 32.06 -22.62
CA ASP A 279 -1.68 32.60 -22.64
C ASP A 279 -0.76 31.83 -23.62
N LEU A 280 -0.99 30.54 -23.86
CA LEU A 280 -0.33 29.79 -24.96
C LEU A 280 -0.80 30.26 -26.34
N GLU A 281 -2.06 30.65 -26.50
CA GLU A 281 -2.60 31.31 -27.72
C GLU A 281 -2.04 32.75 -27.89
N GLY A 282 -1.82 33.47 -26.78
CA GLY A 282 -1.15 34.78 -26.78
C GLY A 282 0.35 34.71 -27.07
N LEU A 283 1.04 33.68 -26.57
CA LEU A 283 2.46 33.42 -26.85
C LEU A 283 2.68 32.84 -28.26
N THR A 284 1.72 32.13 -28.85
CA THR A 284 1.79 31.74 -30.28
C THR A 284 1.60 32.92 -31.23
N LEU A 285 0.87 33.99 -30.82
CA LEU A 285 0.79 35.24 -31.60
C LEU A 285 2.06 36.10 -31.55
N ARG A 286 2.98 35.87 -30.61
CA ARG A 286 4.33 36.49 -30.60
C ARG A 286 5.46 35.58 -31.10
N VAL A 287 5.26 34.27 -31.15
CA VAL A 287 6.19 33.32 -31.81
C VAL A 287 5.92 33.20 -33.33
N SER A 288 4.75 33.63 -33.82
CA SER A 288 4.44 33.74 -35.26
C SER A 288 5.32 34.71 -36.07
N LYS A 289 6.29 35.40 -35.46
CA LYS A 289 7.16 36.35 -36.18
C LYS A 289 8.66 36.02 -36.17
N ILE A 290 9.10 34.96 -35.50
CA ILE A 290 10.53 34.58 -35.50
C ILE A 290 10.68 33.07 -35.72
N ASP A 291 11.18 32.81 -36.92
CA ASP A 291 11.81 31.59 -37.43
C ASP A 291 10.93 30.48 -38.04
N ARG A 292 10.86 30.52 -39.38
CA ARG A 292 10.17 29.62 -40.30
C ARG A 292 10.79 28.20 -40.35
N SER A 293 11.74 27.89 -39.47
CA SER A 293 12.54 26.65 -39.47
C SER A 293 12.12 25.61 -38.42
N ILE A 294 11.20 25.96 -37.51
CA ILE A 294 10.65 25.03 -36.49
C ILE A 294 9.41 24.28 -36.99
N GLY A 295 8.68 24.83 -37.96
CA GLY A 295 7.46 24.22 -38.53
C GLY A 295 7.70 22.83 -39.13
N THR A 296 8.84 22.64 -39.81
CA THR A 296 9.16 21.37 -40.47
C THR A 296 9.53 20.25 -39.50
N ARG A 297 9.92 20.57 -38.25
CA ARG A 297 10.25 19.55 -37.24
C ARG A 297 9.03 19.11 -36.42
N LEU A 298 8.03 19.98 -36.26
CA LEU A 298 6.77 19.61 -35.60
C LEU A 298 5.90 18.73 -36.48
N GLU A 299 5.91 18.92 -37.80
CA GLU A 299 5.16 18.07 -38.74
C GLU A 299 5.69 16.61 -38.71
N GLY A 300 7.01 16.43 -38.62
CA GLY A 300 7.63 15.11 -38.48
C GLY A 300 7.39 14.42 -37.13
N ILE A 301 7.14 15.17 -36.05
CA ILE A 301 6.75 14.62 -34.74
C ILE A 301 5.26 14.27 -34.73
N LYS A 302 4.42 15.08 -35.37
CA LYS A 302 2.98 14.84 -35.55
C LYS A 302 2.71 13.57 -36.36
N ASP A 303 3.47 13.31 -37.43
CA ASP A 303 3.33 12.09 -38.23
C ASP A 303 3.84 10.84 -37.49
N ARG A 304 4.87 10.97 -36.66
CA ARG A 304 5.33 9.86 -35.79
C ARG A 304 4.31 9.53 -34.70
N LEU A 305 3.70 10.53 -34.09
CA LEU A 305 2.63 10.37 -33.09
C LEU A 305 1.36 9.79 -33.70
N LYS A 306 0.99 10.16 -34.93
CA LYS A 306 -0.12 9.52 -35.64
C LYS A 306 0.14 8.04 -35.92
N SER A 307 1.36 7.67 -36.33
CA SER A 307 1.71 6.26 -36.56
C SER A 307 1.74 5.41 -35.27
N LEU A 308 2.00 6.03 -34.12
CA LEU A 308 2.05 5.37 -32.80
C LEU A 308 0.66 5.22 -32.14
N VAL A 309 -0.32 6.01 -32.57
CA VAL A 309 -1.71 5.94 -32.07
C VAL A 309 -2.62 5.11 -33.00
N GLY A 310 -2.10 4.58 -34.12
CA GLY A 310 -2.85 3.68 -34.98
C GLY A 310 -4.06 4.33 -35.64
N MET A 311 -3.83 5.45 -36.34
CA MET A 311 -4.65 5.89 -37.48
C MET A 311 -3.75 6.16 -38.68
#